data_AF-A0ABD2LXM0-F1
#
_entry.id   AF-A0ABD2LXM0-F1
#
_cell.length_a   1.000
_cell.length_b   1.000
_cell.length_c   1.000
_cell.angle_alpha   90.00
_cell.angle_beta   90.00
_cell.angle_gamma   90.00
#
_symmetry.space_group_name_H-M   'P 1'
#
loop_
_entity.id
_entity.type
_entity.pdbx_description
1 polymer ?
#
loop_
_entity_poly.entity_id
_entity_poly.type
_entity_poly.pdbx_seq_one_letter_code
_entity_poly.pdbx_strand_id
1 'polypeptide(L)'
;MGERLLRPERWSQPYIVGLRHICLPGSEGKNNAKGETEENSVKVSPSRRRRKVVRILNDVEMAKQFARMNFFALRHTFGANACRSGFVWRNLDVYDYVCVTERRKQNAQREDKYSTSRTTAEKQNATHCVEPFLPRKAFPGDKICVSAAEKFRVFRENLQAYSTLKHVSFFNGLDTVGP
;
A
#
# COMPACT_ATOMS: atom_id res chain seq x y z
N MET A 1 28.77 -30.52 -14.50
CA MET A 1 28.14 -30.95 -15.76
C MET A 1 26.64 -31.13 -15.52
N GLY A 2 25.71 -30.29 -15.92
CA GLY A 2 25.74 -29.06 -16.69
C GLY A 2 24.47 -28.26 -16.37
N GLU A 3 24.63 -26.95 -16.45
CA GLU A 3 23.60 -25.93 -16.25
C GLU A 3 22.49 -26.07 -17.31
N ARG A 4 21.22 -26.04 -16.87
CA ARG A 4 20.10 -25.87 -17.79
C ARG A 4 19.76 -24.38 -17.85
N LEU A 5 20.46 -23.68 -18.75
CA LEU A 5 20.17 -22.33 -19.19
C LEU A 5 18.74 -22.26 -19.75
N LEU A 6 17.85 -21.55 -19.05
CA LEU A 6 16.59 -21.09 -19.63
C LEU A 6 16.92 -19.90 -20.54
N ARG A 7 16.78 -20.10 -21.86
CA ARG A 7 16.91 -19.03 -22.86
C ARG A 7 15.87 -17.94 -22.61
N PRO A 8 16.24 -16.65 -22.67
CA PRO A 8 15.30 -15.55 -22.74
C PRO A 8 15.02 -15.25 -24.21
N GLU A 9 13.82 -15.55 -24.70
CA GLU A 9 13.38 -15.09 -26.02
C GLU A 9 11.99 -14.49 -25.88
N ARG A 10 11.86 -13.29 -26.46
CA ARG A 10 10.61 -12.63 -26.84
C ARG A 10 9.87 -11.79 -25.78
N TRP A 11 10.52 -10.70 -25.33
CA TRP A 11 9.81 -9.42 -25.08
C TRP A 11 10.69 -8.24 -25.49
N SER A 12 10.99 -8.15 -26.78
CA SER A 12 11.54 -6.94 -27.40
C SER A 12 10.66 -6.57 -28.59
N GLN A 13 9.62 -5.77 -28.35
CA GLN A 13 9.07 -4.90 -29.37
C GLN A 13 8.78 -3.53 -28.75
N PRO A 14 9.40 -2.44 -29.26
CA PRO A 14 9.03 -1.08 -28.88
C PRO A 14 7.66 -0.78 -29.48
N TYR A 15 6.69 -0.48 -28.62
CA TYR A 15 5.34 -0.10 -29.06
C TYR A 15 5.42 1.28 -29.74
N ILE A 16 5.22 1.26 -31.04
CA ILE A 16 4.98 2.43 -31.90
C ILE A 16 3.80 3.22 -31.33
N VAL A 17 4.02 4.51 -31.10
CA VAL A 17 3.02 5.43 -30.55
C VAL A 17 2.00 5.78 -31.64
N GLY A 18 0.95 4.97 -31.76
CA GLY A 18 -0.25 5.35 -32.50
C GLY A 18 -1.17 6.17 -31.59
N LEU A 19 -1.49 7.41 -31.97
CA LEU A 19 -2.53 8.22 -31.31
C LEU A 19 -3.83 7.41 -31.24
N ARG A 20 -4.20 6.93 -30.05
CA ARG A 20 -5.56 6.45 -29.78
C ARG A 20 -6.20 7.44 -28.81
N HIS A 21 -7.19 8.18 -29.31
CA HIS A 21 -8.12 8.92 -28.49
C HIS A 21 -8.87 7.94 -27.59
N ILE A 22 -8.71 8.06 -26.27
CA ILE A 22 -9.46 7.28 -25.29
C ILE A 22 -10.78 8.01 -25.04
N CYS A 23 -11.88 7.48 -25.56
CA CYS A 23 -13.23 7.85 -25.13
C CYS A 23 -13.60 7.07 -23.86
N LEU A 24 -14.09 7.78 -22.83
CA LEU A 24 -14.70 7.17 -21.64
C LEU A 24 -16.18 6.88 -21.92
N PRO A 25 -16.76 5.77 -21.44
CA PRO A 25 -18.15 5.41 -21.69
C PRO A 25 -19.10 6.29 -20.88
N GLY A 26 -20.10 6.87 -21.56
CA GLY A 26 -21.25 7.53 -20.95
C GLY A 26 -22.34 6.51 -20.59
N SER A 27 -22.92 6.65 -19.40
CA SER A 27 -24.05 5.85 -18.93
C SER A 27 -25.33 6.22 -19.69
N GLU A 28 -25.87 5.29 -20.48
CA GLU A 28 -27.20 5.41 -21.08
C GLU A 28 -28.29 5.02 -20.07
N GLY A 29 -28.96 6.03 -19.50
CA GLY A 29 -30.21 5.85 -18.77
C GLY A 29 -31.39 5.84 -19.74
N LYS A 30 -32.10 4.71 -19.84
CA LYS A 30 -33.36 4.58 -20.59
C LYS A 30 -34.52 5.03 -19.72
N ASN A 31 -35.19 6.12 -20.09
CA ASN A 31 -36.54 6.45 -19.60
C ASN A 31 -37.45 6.67 -20.80
N ASN A 32 -38.49 5.84 -20.91
CA ASN A 32 -39.49 5.88 -21.96
C ASN A 32 -40.74 6.64 -21.47
N ALA A 33 -41.25 7.54 -22.31
CA ALA A 33 -42.27 8.53 -21.99
C ALA A 33 -43.71 7.98 -22.03
N LYS A 34 -44.63 8.63 -21.30
CA LYS A 34 -46.07 8.70 -21.61
C LYS A 34 -46.69 9.98 -21.00
N GLY A 35 -47.50 10.69 -21.81
CA GLY A 35 -48.73 11.36 -21.36
C GLY A 35 -48.79 12.88 -21.28
N GLU A 36 -49.28 13.49 -22.38
CA GLU A 36 -50.36 14.50 -22.47
C GLU A 36 -50.18 15.98 -22.03
N THR A 37 -50.45 16.83 -23.03
CA THR A 37 -50.98 18.22 -23.11
C THR A 37 -51.13 19.09 -21.85
N GLU A 38 -50.61 20.32 -21.90
CA GLU A 38 -51.38 21.57 -21.89
C GLU A 38 -50.47 22.82 -22.01
N GLU A 39 -50.97 23.86 -22.65
CA GLU A 39 -50.34 25.18 -22.79
C GLU A 39 -50.06 25.81 -21.43
N ASN A 40 -48.80 26.15 -21.14
CA ASN A 40 -48.49 27.32 -20.33
C ASN A 40 -47.03 27.78 -20.47
N SER A 41 -46.88 29.10 -20.55
CA SER A 41 -45.67 29.85 -20.87
C SER A 41 -44.49 29.53 -19.93
N VAL A 42 -43.51 28.75 -20.41
CA VAL A 42 -42.23 28.54 -19.72
C VAL A 42 -41.20 29.49 -20.33
N LYS A 43 -40.82 30.51 -19.55
CA LYS A 43 -39.67 31.38 -19.86
C LYS A 43 -38.41 30.51 -19.95
N VAL A 44 -37.88 30.34 -21.15
CA VAL A 44 -36.59 29.67 -21.38
C VAL A 44 -35.49 30.56 -20.79
N SER A 45 -35.01 30.22 -19.60
CA SER A 45 -33.76 30.79 -19.07
C SER A 45 -32.60 30.35 -19.98
N PRO A 46 -31.67 31.23 -20.36
CA PRO A 46 -30.60 30.88 -21.27
C PRO A 46 -29.79 29.75 -20.65
N SER A 47 -29.72 28.60 -21.32
CA SER A 47 -28.93 27.47 -20.86
C SER A 47 -27.50 27.97 -20.65
N ARG A 48 -27.05 28.07 -19.40
CA ARG A 48 -25.69 28.44 -19.08
C ARG A 48 -24.83 27.25 -19.52
N ARG A 49 -24.42 27.23 -20.79
CA ARG A 49 -23.47 26.25 -21.32
C ARG A 49 -22.27 26.31 -20.39
N ARG A 50 -22.13 25.32 -19.50
CA ARG A 50 -20.92 25.17 -18.69
C ARG A 50 -19.80 25.02 -19.70
N ARG A 51 -19.03 26.08 -19.93
CA ARG A 51 -17.84 26.02 -20.76
C ARG A 51 -17.01 24.90 -20.16
N LYS A 52 -16.80 23.82 -20.93
CA LYS A 52 -15.91 22.74 -20.54
C LYS A 52 -14.53 23.38 -20.47
N VAL A 53 -14.08 23.74 -19.27
CA VAL A 53 -12.74 24.28 -19.07
C VAL A 53 -11.79 23.14 -19.31
N VAL A 54 -11.26 23.05 -20.53
CA VAL A 54 -10.21 22.11 -20.88
C VAL A 54 -8.93 22.70 -20.29
N ARG A 55 -8.45 22.12 -19.19
CA ARG A 55 -7.13 22.47 -18.66
C ARG A 55 -6.08 21.83 -19.56
N ILE A 56 -5.37 22.66 -20.32
CA ILE A 56 -4.19 22.23 -21.06
C ILE A 56 -3.04 22.17 -20.06
N LEU A 57 -2.48 20.98 -19.86
CA LEU A 57 -1.33 20.78 -18.99
C LEU A 57 -0.05 21.17 -19.73
N ASN A 58 0.87 21.87 -19.06
CA ASN A 58 2.20 22.12 -19.61
C ASN A 58 3.07 20.84 -19.53
N ASP A 59 4.25 20.85 -20.17
CA ASP A 59 5.13 19.68 -20.22
C ASP A 59 5.54 19.17 -18.84
N VAL A 60 5.72 20.08 -17.87
CA VAL A 60 6.05 19.73 -16.48
C VAL A 60 4.89 19.02 -15.79
N GLU A 61 3.66 19.51 -15.98
CA GLU A 61 2.45 18.89 -15.45
C GLU A 61 2.15 17.54 -16.12
N MET A 62 2.38 17.44 -17.43
CA MET A 62 2.29 16.17 -18.17
C MET A 62 3.30 15.15 -17.64
N ALA A 63 4.56 15.55 -17.44
CA ALA A 63 5.59 14.68 -16.86
C ALA A 63 5.22 14.20 -15.44
N LYS A 64 4.70 15.10 -14.60
CA LYS A 64 4.17 14.74 -13.26
C LYS A 64 3.01 13.74 -13.36
N GLN A 65 2.11 13.94 -14.32
CA GLN A 65 0.98 13.04 -14.53
C GLN A 65 1.44 11.65 -15.01
N PHE A 66 2.38 11.58 -15.95
CA PHE A 66 2.98 10.31 -16.40
C PHE A 66 3.71 9.59 -15.26
N ALA A 67 4.49 10.31 -14.45
CA ALA A 67 5.17 9.74 -13.28
C ALA A 67 4.17 9.16 -12.27
N ARG A 68 3.05 9.87 -12.01
CA ARG A 68 1.97 9.41 -11.16
C ARG A 68 1.28 8.16 -11.72
N MET A 69 0.97 8.13 -13.01
CA MET A 69 0.33 6.97 -13.65
C MET A 69 1.25 5.74 -13.64
N ASN A 70 2.54 5.92 -13.96
CA ASN A 70 3.54 4.85 -13.89
C ASN A 70 3.71 4.33 -12.45
N PHE A 71 3.71 5.22 -11.46
CA PHE A 71 3.76 4.84 -10.05
C PHE A 71 2.62 3.91 -9.65
N PHE A 72 1.38 4.17 -10.11
CA PHE A 72 0.23 3.31 -9.81
C PHE A 72 0.23 2.03 -10.64
N ALA A 73 0.57 2.10 -11.93
CA ALA A 73 0.60 0.94 -12.82
C ALA A 73 1.65 -0.10 -12.40
N LEU A 74 2.79 0.35 -11.87
CA LEU A 74 3.87 -0.54 -11.42
C LEU A 74 3.68 -1.07 -9.99
N ARG A 75 2.65 -0.60 -9.26
CA ARG A 75 2.37 -1.04 -7.88
C ARG A 75 1.05 -1.80 -7.85
N HIS A 76 1.11 -3.07 -8.25
CA HIS A 76 -0.01 -4.00 -8.17
C HIS A 76 -0.49 -4.16 -6.71
N THR A 77 -1.58 -3.46 -6.38
CA THR A 77 -2.62 -3.73 -5.35
C THR A 77 -2.22 -4.00 -3.89
N PHE A 78 -2.96 -3.36 -2.99
CA PHE A 78 -2.84 -3.30 -1.51
C PHE A 78 -1.74 -2.35 -1.01
N GLY A 79 -2.08 -1.04 -0.95
CA GLY A 79 -1.37 0.00 -0.17
C GLY A 79 0.16 -0.04 -0.23
N ALA A 80 0.78 0.85 -1.01
CA ALA A 80 2.22 0.81 -1.24
C ALA A 80 3.08 1.35 -0.08
N ASN A 81 2.69 1.03 1.15
CA ASN A 81 3.61 1.01 2.27
C ASN A 81 4.75 0.09 1.85
N ALA A 82 5.94 0.66 1.82
CA ALA A 82 7.17 -0.02 1.47
C ALA A 82 8.26 0.56 2.36
N CYS A 83 9.29 -0.22 2.63
CA CYS A 83 10.42 0.27 3.41
C CYS A 83 11.21 1.33 2.64
N ARG A 84 11.71 2.33 3.39
CA ARG A 84 12.71 3.28 2.89
C ARG A 84 13.94 2.52 2.40
N SER A 85 14.67 3.10 1.45
CA SER A 85 15.91 2.47 0.96
C SER A 85 16.87 2.19 2.13
N GLY A 86 17.44 0.99 2.17
CA GLY A 86 18.28 0.52 3.30
C GLY A 86 17.51 -0.18 4.42
N PHE A 87 16.18 -0.24 4.35
CA PHE A 87 15.33 -0.96 5.28
C PHE A 87 14.55 -2.07 4.59
N VAL A 88 14.17 -3.07 5.37
CA VAL A 88 13.39 -4.25 4.96
C VAL A 88 12.29 -4.52 5.99
N TRP A 89 11.26 -5.26 5.57
CA TRP A 89 10.22 -5.71 6.50
C TRP A 89 10.83 -6.59 7.60
N ARG A 90 10.52 -6.26 8.86
CA ARG A 90 10.96 -7.03 10.02
C ARG A 90 10.36 -8.43 10.01
N ASN A 91 9.11 -8.56 9.57
CA ASN A 91 8.45 -9.83 9.25
C ASN A 91 8.36 -10.79 10.46
N LEU A 92 7.91 -10.27 11.61
CA LEU A 92 7.59 -11.08 12.79
C LEU A 92 6.27 -11.86 12.65
N ASP A 93 5.37 -11.38 11.80
CA ASP A 93 4.23 -12.12 11.25
C ASP A 93 3.97 -11.64 9.81
N VAL A 94 2.90 -12.17 9.19
CA VAL A 94 2.51 -11.82 7.82
C VAL A 94 1.95 -10.40 7.68
N TYR A 95 1.65 -9.72 8.80
CA TYR A 95 1.09 -8.37 8.85
C TYR A 95 2.01 -7.36 9.57
N ASP A 96 3.28 -7.72 9.81
CA ASP A 96 4.27 -6.88 10.52
C ASP A 96 4.82 -5.81 9.57
N TYR A 97 4.08 -4.71 9.44
CA TYR A 97 4.44 -3.56 8.62
C TYR A 97 5.48 -2.63 9.30
N VAL A 98 6.45 -3.21 10.01
CA VAL A 98 7.56 -2.46 10.63
C VAL A 98 8.82 -2.67 9.80
N CYS A 99 9.45 -1.57 9.38
CA CYS A 99 10.69 -1.61 8.61
C CYS A 99 11.91 -1.45 9.52
N VAL A 100 12.87 -2.37 9.39
CA VAL A 100 14.13 -2.42 10.15
C VAL A 100 15.32 -2.67 9.20
N THR A 101 16.56 -2.64 9.71
CA THR A 101 17.73 -3.03 8.93
C THR A 101 17.79 -4.55 8.71
N GLU A 102 18.47 -5.01 7.66
CA GLU A 102 18.59 -6.45 7.37
C GLU A 102 19.22 -7.23 8.55
N ARG A 103 20.28 -6.68 9.16
CA ARG A 103 20.89 -7.26 10.37
C ARG A 103 19.86 -7.39 11.50
N ARG A 104 19.00 -6.39 11.67
CA ARG A 104 17.99 -6.41 12.73
C ARG A 104 16.90 -7.44 12.46
N LYS A 105 16.43 -7.58 11.22
CA LYS A 105 15.51 -8.66 10.80
C LYS A 105 16.08 -10.03 11.17
N GLN A 106 17.35 -10.29 10.83
CA GLN A 106 18.02 -11.54 11.18
C GLN A 106 18.08 -11.76 12.70
N ASN A 107 18.33 -10.71 13.48
CA ASN A 107 18.31 -10.82 14.95
C ASN A 107 16.91 -11.21 15.44
N ALA A 108 15.85 -10.57 14.92
CA ALA A 108 14.48 -10.82 15.33
C ALA A 108 14.05 -12.27 15.02
N GLN A 109 14.41 -12.77 13.83
CA GLN A 109 14.20 -14.17 13.46
C GLN A 109 14.97 -15.16 14.34
N ARG A 110 16.14 -14.79 14.88
CA ARG A 110 16.85 -15.64 15.85
C ARG A 110 16.14 -15.67 17.19
N GLU A 111 15.59 -14.54 17.66
CA GLU A 111 14.80 -14.50 18.90
C GLU A 111 13.58 -15.43 18.83
N ASP A 112 12.91 -15.50 17.68
CA ASP A 112 11.78 -16.42 17.47
C ASP A 112 12.22 -17.89 17.57
N LYS A 113 13.40 -18.25 17.02
CA LYS A 113 13.96 -19.61 17.13
C LYS A 113 14.25 -20.01 18.58
N TYR A 114 14.66 -19.06 19.41
CA TYR A 114 14.92 -19.35 20.83
C TYR A 114 13.65 -19.40 21.68
N SER A 115 12.49 -18.98 21.15
CA SER A 115 11.25 -18.88 21.93
C SER A 115 10.88 -20.17 22.62
N THR A 116 11.01 -21.34 21.96
CA THR A 116 10.65 -22.64 22.54
C THR A 116 11.40 -22.93 23.85
N SER A 117 12.67 -22.50 23.96
CA SER A 117 13.48 -22.67 25.18
C SER A 117 13.12 -21.71 26.32
N ARG A 118 12.27 -20.72 26.05
CA ARG A 118 11.91 -19.62 26.97
C ARG A 118 10.44 -19.64 27.36
N THR A 119 9.69 -20.64 26.90
CA THR A 119 8.26 -20.80 27.13
C THR A 119 8.00 -22.10 27.86
N THR A 120 7.12 -22.09 28.86
CA THR A 120 6.61 -23.33 29.45
C THR A 120 5.47 -23.88 28.59
N ALA A 121 5.38 -25.21 28.47
CA ALA A 121 4.24 -25.88 27.86
C ALA A 121 3.19 -26.14 28.95
N GLU A 122 2.30 -25.18 29.18
CA GLU A 122 1.22 -25.34 30.16
C GLU A 122 -0.11 -25.73 29.49
N LYS A 123 -0.92 -26.55 30.16
CA LYS A 123 -2.18 -27.06 29.64
C LYS A 123 -3.18 -25.91 29.45
N GLN A 124 -3.80 -25.89 28.25
CA GLN A 124 -4.91 -25.01 27.82
C GLN A 124 -4.50 -23.54 27.54
N ASN A 125 -3.84 -23.33 26.39
CA ASN A 125 -3.78 -22.08 25.61
C ASN A 125 -2.96 -20.86 26.10
N ALA A 126 -2.39 -20.86 27.31
CA ALA A 126 -1.53 -19.77 27.79
C ALA A 126 -0.05 -20.15 27.71
N THR A 127 0.73 -19.43 26.89
CA THR A 127 2.19 -19.54 26.87
C THR A 127 2.77 -18.65 27.97
N HIS A 128 3.36 -19.23 29.01
CA HIS A 128 4.06 -18.48 30.06
C HIS A 128 5.55 -18.38 29.76
N CYS A 129 6.15 -17.21 30.03
CA CYS A 129 7.58 -17.00 29.83
C CYS A 129 8.34 -17.45 31.07
N VAL A 130 9.36 -18.27 30.88
CA VAL A 130 10.28 -18.67 31.96
C VAL A 130 11.07 -17.45 32.41
N GLU A 131 11.23 -17.24 33.71
CA GLU A 131 12.08 -16.15 34.20
C GLU A 131 13.54 -16.29 33.73
N PRO A 132 14.21 -15.20 33.31
CA PRO A 132 13.81 -13.79 33.37
C PRO A 132 13.17 -13.25 32.07
N PHE A 133 12.67 -14.12 31.20
CA PHE A 133 12.13 -13.72 29.91
C PHE A 133 10.76 -13.08 30.04
N LEU A 134 10.49 -12.14 29.16
CA LEU A 134 9.25 -11.38 29.12
C LEU A 134 8.55 -11.61 27.78
N PRO A 135 7.20 -11.50 27.74
CA PRO A 135 6.48 -11.58 26.48
C PRO A 135 6.86 -10.38 25.60
N ARG A 136 7.25 -10.66 24.35
CA ARG A 136 7.69 -9.69 23.34
C ARG A 136 6.60 -8.66 23.04
N LYS A 137 5.37 -9.11 22.85
CA LYS A 137 4.18 -8.28 22.60
C LYS A 137 4.36 -7.29 21.43
N ALA A 138 4.90 -7.76 20.31
CA ALA A 138 5.05 -6.94 19.10
C ALA A 138 3.70 -6.60 18.45
N PHE A 139 2.73 -7.51 18.54
CA PHE A 139 1.38 -7.35 18.00
C PHE A 139 0.39 -8.19 18.81
N PRO A 140 -0.94 -7.97 18.66
CA PRO A 140 -1.95 -8.81 19.31
C PRO A 140 -1.77 -10.29 18.93
N GLY A 141 -1.63 -11.15 19.93
CA GLY A 141 -1.42 -12.59 19.72
C GLY A 141 0.05 -13.03 19.58
N ASP A 142 1.02 -12.11 19.68
CA ASP A 142 2.44 -12.47 19.78
C ASP A 142 2.74 -13.21 21.10
N LYS A 143 3.12 -14.49 20.99
CA LYS A 143 3.39 -15.40 22.10
C LYS A 143 4.89 -15.63 22.35
N ILE A 144 5.76 -14.89 21.66
CA ILE A 144 7.21 -15.10 21.75
C ILE A 144 7.78 -14.51 23.06
N CYS A 145 8.63 -15.27 23.74
CA CYS A 145 9.33 -14.83 24.95
C CYS A 145 10.77 -14.37 24.62
N VAL A 146 11.11 -13.16 25.06
CA VAL A 146 12.40 -12.49 24.78
C VAL A 146 12.98 -11.84 26.02
N SER A 147 14.24 -11.40 25.94
CA SER A 147 14.85 -10.62 27.02
C SER A 147 14.15 -9.27 27.19
N ALA A 148 14.30 -8.65 28.37
CA ALA A 148 13.76 -7.31 28.62
C ALA A 148 14.29 -6.27 27.61
N ALA A 149 15.59 -6.33 27.28
CA ALA A 149 16.20 -5.43 26.30
C ALA A 149 15.57 -5.55 24.91
N GLU A 150 15.28 -6.79 24.47
CA GLU A 150 14.66 -7.04 23.17
C GLU A 150 13.18 -6.59 23.15
N LYS A 151 12.44 -6.81 24.23
CA LYS A 151 11.07 -6.28 24.38
C LYS A 151 11.03 -4.77 24.20
N PHE A 152 11.91 -4.02 24.87
CA PHE A 152 11.96 -2.57 24.72
C PHE A 152 12.44 -2.12 23.33
N ARG A 153 13.25 -2.93 22.64
CA ARG A 153 13.63 -2.66 21.25
C ARG A 153 12.44 -2.80 20.32
N VAL A 154 11.71 -3.91 20.40
CA VAL A 154 10.49 -4.15 19.60
C VAL A 154 9.45 -3.06 19.85
N PHE A 155 9.27 -2.65 21.10
CA PHE A 155 8.38 -1.55 21.46
C PHE A 155 8.76 -0.23 20.76
N ARG A 156 10.05 0.12 20.76
CA ARG A 156 10.54 1.32 20.06
C ARG A 156 10.37 1.23 18.55
N GLU A 157 10.62 0.06 17.96
CA GLU A 157 10.42 -0.17 16.53
C GLU A 157 8.96 0.03 16.12
N ASN A 158 8.02 -0.47 16.92
CA ASN A 158 6.60 -0.26 16.69
C ASN A 158 6.22 1.23 16.82
N LEU A 159 6.74 1.92 17.84
CA LEU A 159 6.51 3.35 18.05
C LEU A 159 7.04 4.20 16.87
N GLN A 160 8.12 3.74 16.24
CA GLN A 160 8.80 4.46 15.16
C GLN A 160 8.47 3.92 13.76
N ALA A 161 7.48 3.03 13.61
CA ALA A 161 7.20 2.32 12.35
C ALA A 161 7.02 3.28 11.16
N TYR A 162 6.34 4.41 11.36
CA TYR A 162 6.14 5.42 10.31
C TYR A 162 7.43 6.12 9.84
N SER A 163 8.47 6.18 10.68
CA SER A 163 9.72 6.84 10.31
C SER A 163 10.54 6.08 9.27
N THR A 164 10.31 4.77 9.14
CA THR A 164 11.06 3.87 8.24
C THR A 164 10.25 3.44 7.00
N LEU A 165 8.99 3.88 6.91
CA LEU A 165 8.10 3.65 5.78
C LEU A 165 8.20 4.75 4.71
N LYS A 166 7.95 4.37 3.45
CA LYS A 166 7.78 5.26 2.29
C LYS A 166 6.32 5.68 2.17
N HIS A 167 6.09 6.92 1.71
CA HIS A 167 4.76 7.44 1.37
C HIS A 167 3.72 7.35 2.50
N VAL A 168 4.16 7.42 3.76
CA VAL A 168 3.28 7.32 4.93
C VAL A 168 2.15 8.34 4.86
N SER A 169 2.48 9.60 4.57
CA SER A 169 1.48 10.66 4.61
C SER A 169 0.38 10.48 3.56
N PHE A 170 0.76 9.99 2.38
CA PHE A 170 -0.16 9.74 1.28
C PHE A 170 -1.13 8.58 1.58
N PHE A 171 -0.62 7.45 2.04
CA PHE A 171 -1.45 6.26 2.26
C PHE A 171 -2.22 6.28 3.57
N ASN A 172 -1.81 7.08 4.56
CA ASN A 172 -2.48 7.17 5.86
C ASN A 172 -3.32 8.45 6.01
N GLY A 173 -3.57 9.19 4.92
CA GLY A 173 -4.41 10.39 4.93
C GLY A 173 -3.86 11.52 5.82
N LEU A 174 -2.55 11.54 6.06
CA LEU A 174 -1.88 12.65 6.76
C LEU A 174 -1.56 13.79 5.78
N ASP A 175 -1.57 13.50 4.48
CA ASP A 175 -1.53 14.52 3.45
C ASP A 175 -2.89 15.24 3.40
N THR A 176 -2.87 16.57 3.48
CA THR A 176 -4.03 17.37 3.10
C THR A 176 -4.14 17.36 1.58
N VAL A 177 -5.28 16.94 1.05
CA VAL A 177 -5.64 17.35 -0.32
C VAL A 177 -5.79 18.88 -0.27
N GLY A 178 -5.15 19.59 -1.20
CA GLY A 178 -4.98 21.05 -1.17
C GLY A 178 -6.30 21.85 -1.05
N PRO A 179 -6.21 23.19 -0.97
CA PRO A 179 -7.38 24.06 -0.76
C PRO A 179 -8.49 23.89 -1.80
#